data_AF-A0A257Z420-F1
#
_entry.id   AF-A0A257Z420-F1
#
_cell.length_a   1.000
_cell.length_b   1.000
_cell.length_c   1.000
_cell.angle_alpha   90.00
_cell.angle_beta   90.00
_cell.angle_gamma   90.00
#
_symmetry.space_group_name_H-M   'P 1'
#
loop_
_entity.id
_entity.type
_entity.pdbx_description
1 polymer ?
#
loop_
_entity_poly.entity_id
_entity_poly.type
_entity_poly.pdbx_seq_one_letter_code
_entity_poly.pdbx_strand_id
1 'polypeptide(L)'
;MTARSLTCAHLLADPRGPAGGAARLTLADGRIAAIAPAEGPADPVFVMPAPVNAHDHGRPIRSSSVGAGGKPLEAWLQYLALFPAVDPYLAAALSLARSALGGAGVVMMHYTRAQGFTDLPREVREVARAARDVGVRVGFAVSMKDRNPLVYGSSEPLLAGIAEPARGRLVQQFLRPALEPKAFIALADDVADAAGGPDFDVQYGPNGPQWCSDALLEAVAEASARTGRRVHMHLLESRYQRAWADQ
;
A
#
# COMPACT_ATOMS: atom_id res chain seq x y z
N MET A 1 -21.55 18.79 -9.41
CA MET A 1 -20.65 19.03 -10.59
C MET A 1 -21.51 18.99 -11.85
N THR A 2 -21.07 19.56 -12.97
CA THR A 2 -21.81 19.46 -14.24
C THR A 2 -21.79 18.02 -14.78
N ALA A 3 -22.93 17.54 -15.29
CA ALA A 3 -22.99 16.25 -15.96
C ALA A 3 -22.07 16.25 -17.19
N ARG A 4 -21.27 15.20 -17.36
CA ARG A 4 -20.36 15.02 -18.51
C ARG A 4 -20.79 13.78 -19.28
N SER A 5 -20.78 13.85 -20.60
CA SER A 5 -20.96 12.68 -21.46
C SER A 5 -19.67 12.37 -22.21
N LEU A 6 -19.44 11.09 -22.48
CA LEU A 6 -18.41 10.62 -23.42
C LEU A 6 -19.01 9.53 -24.30
N THR A 7 -18.52 9.41 -25.53
CA THR A 7 -18.88 8.30 -26.41
C THR A 7 -17.67 7.39 -26.60
N CYS A 8 -17.90 6.14 -26.97
CA CYS A 8 -16.84 5.21 -27.30
C CYS A 8 -17.29 4.22 -28.37
N ALA A 9 -16.37 3.75 -29.20
CA ALA A 9 -16.63 2.72 -30.19
C ALA A 9 -16.81 1.34 -29.54
N HIS A 10 -16.14 1.11 -28.41
CA HIS A 10 -16.20 -0.13 -27.66
C HIS A 10 -16.25 0.12 -26.15
N LEU A 11 -17.01 -0.70 -25.44
CA LEU A 11 -17.16 -0.62 -23.99
C LEU A 11 -17.06 -2.00 -23.36
N LEU A 12 -16.15 -2.16 -22.41
CA LEU A 12 -16.15 -3.28 -21.48
C LEU A 12 -16.92 -2.87 -20.21
N ALA A 13 -18.22 -3.19 -20.13
CA ALA A 13 -19.05 -2.83 -18.97
C ALA A 13 -19.00 -3.86 -17.82
N ASP A 14 -18.68 -5.11 -18.13
CA ASP A 14 -18.58 -6.23 -17.19
C ASP A 14 -17.21 -6.90 -17.35
N PRO A 15 -16.43 -7.12 -16.27
CA PRO A 15 -15.14 -7.80 -16.34
C PRO A 15 -15.21 -9.25 -16.86
N ARG A 16 -16.37 -9.89 -16.87
CA ARG A 16 -16.58 -11.27 -17.34
C ARG A 16 -17.32 -11.36 -18.69
N GLY A 17 -17.84 -10.24 -19.18
CA GLY A 17 -18.59 -10.17 -20.43
C GLY A 17 -17.71 -9.85 -21.64
N PRO A 18 -18.21 -10.09 -22.87
CA PRO A 18 -17.56 -9.57 -24.07
C PRO A 18 -17.63 -8.05 -24.09
N ALA A 19 -16.68 -7.42 -24.80
CA ALA A 19 -16.77 -5.99 -25.08
C ALA A 19 -18.00 -5.69 -25.96
N GLY A 20 -18.78 -4.68 -25.57
CA GLY A 20 -19.89 -4.17 -26.34
C GLY A 20 -19.43 -3.26 -27.50
N GLY A 21 -20.40 -2.86 -28.33
CA GLY A 21 -20.22 -1.88 -29.40
C GLY A 21 -20.29 -0.43 -28.90
N ALA A 22 -20.66 0.46 -29.82
CA ALA A 22 -20.63 1.89 -29.55
C ALA A 22 -21.61 2.31 -28.44
N ALA A 23 -21.11 3.06 -27.47
CA ALA A 23 -21.87 3.46 -26.28
C ALA A 23 -21.66 4.93 -25.92
N ARG A 24 -22.64 5.50 -25.22
CA ARG A 24 -22.59 6.80 -24.54
C ARG A 24 -22.64 6.57 -23.04
N LEU A 25 -21.65 7.08 -22.32
CA LEU A 25 -21.62 7.07 -20.86
C LEU A 25 -21.93 8.48 -20.37
N THR A 26 -22.87 8.58 -19.42
CA THR A 26 -23.18 9.83 -18.71
C THR A 26 -22.61 9.75 -17.30
N LEU A 27 -21.79 10.72 -16.94
CA LEU A 27 -21.18 10.87 -15.63
C LEU A 27 -21.87 12.02 -14.88
N ALA A 28 -22.34 11.75 -13.66
CA ALA A 28 -22.90 12.76 -12.77
C ALA A 28 -22.35 12.53 -11.35
N ASP A 29 -21.89 13.60 -10.70
CA ASP A 29 -21.38 13.61 -9.33
C ASP A 29 -20.37 12.47 -9.03
N GLY A 30 -19.41 12.27 -9.93
CA GLY A 30 -18.33 11.28 -9.79
C GLY A 30 -18.77 9.82 -10.01
N ARG A 31 -20.00 9.59 -10.50
CA ARG A 31 -20.56 8.26 -10.76
C ARG A 31 -20.99 8.12 -12.22
N ILE A 32 -21.04 6.88 -12.70
CA ILE A 32 -21.71 6.54 -13.96
C ILE A 32 -23.21 6.58 -13.70
N ALA A 33 -23.89 7.57 -14.26
CA ALA A 33 -25.33 7.77 -14.11
C ALA A 33 -26.13 6.94 -15.14
N ALA A 34 -25.59 6.78 -16.35
CA ALA A 34 -26.22 5.99 -17.39
C ALA A 34 -25.18 5.46 -18.39
N ILE A 35 -25.50 4.30 -18.97
CA ILE A 35 -24.82 3.73 -20.14
C ILE A 35 -25.91 3.40 -21.14
N ALA A 36 -25.80 3.94 -22.36
CA ALA A 36 -26.74 3.70 -23.45
C ALA A 36 -25.99 3.44 -24.76
N PRO A 37 -26.61 2.82 -25.77
CA PRO A 37 -26.05 2.79 -27.12
C PRO A 37 -25.75 4.20 -27.64
N ALA A 38 -24.67 4.37 -28.41
CA ALA A 38 -24.38 5.66 -29.01
C ALA A 38 -25.33 5.93 -30.20
N GLU A 39 -25.93 7.11 -30.23
CA GLU A 39 -26.67 7.62 -31.39
C GLU A 39 -25.72 8.48 -32.23
N GLY A 40 -25.33 7.99 -33.42
CA GLY A 40 -24.41 8.68 -34.33
C GLY A 40 -22.93 8.30 -34.15
N PRO A 41 -22.00 9.08 -34.73
CA PRO A 41 -20.57 8.81 -34.64
C PRO A 41 -20.10 8.75 -33.18
N ALA A 42 -19.37 7.68 -32.83
CA ALA A 42 -18.76 7.52 -31.52
C ALA A 42 -17.26 7.78 -31.60
N ASP A 43 -16.69 8.29 -30.50
CA ASP A 43 -15.25 8.49 -30.40
C ASP A 43 -14.50 7.16 -30.59
N PRO A 44 -13.38 7.13 -31.34
CA PRO A 44 -12.64 5.91 -31.67
C PRO A 44 -11.78 5.43 -30.48
N VAL A 45 -12.42 5.25 -29.31
CA VAL A 45 -11.79 4.84 -28.06
C VAL A 45 -12.43 3.57 -27.52
N PHE A 46 -11.62 2.79 -26.80
CA PHE A 46 -12.07 1.66 -26.00
C PHE A 46 -12.18 2.10 -24.55
N VAL A 47 -13.36 1.96 -23.96
CA VAL A 47 -13.61 2.34 -22.57
C VAL A 47 -13.76 1.08 -21.72
N MET A 48 -13.10 1.07 -20.55
CA MET A 48 -13.16 0.00 -19.57
C MET A 48 -13.03 0.59 -18.15
N PRO A 49 -13.42 -0.16 -17.10
CA PRO A 49 -13.08 0.20 -15.73
C PRO A 49 -11.58 0.42 -15.59
N ALA A 50 -11.21 1.47 -14.85
CA ALA A 50 -9.81 1.70 -14.52
C ALA A 50 -9.26 0.49 -13.73
N PRO A 51 -8.10 -0.07 -14.12
CA PRO A 51 -7.44 -1.10 -13.33
C PRO A 51 -7.17 -0.67 -11.89
N VAL A 52 -7.06 -1.67 -11.00
CA VAL A 52 -6.68 -1.48 -9.60
C VAL A 52 -5.25 -1.98 -9.43
N ASN A 53 -4.36 -1.11 -8.95
CA ASN A 53 -3.08 -1.54 -8.41
C ASN A 53 -3.33 -2.12 -7.01
N ALA A 54 -3.47 -3.44 -6.93
CA ALA A 54 -3.89 -4.14 -5.71
C ALA A 54 -2.78 -4.25 -4.64
N HIS A 55 -1.55 -3.81 -4.94
CA HIS A 55 -0.47 -3.73 -3.97
C HIS A 55 0.65 -2.79 -4.44
N ASP A 56 0.88 -1.71 -3.69
CA ASP A 56 2.02 -0.82 -3.84
C ASP A 56 2.59 -0.49 -2.46
N HIS A 57 3.81 0.04 -2.40
CA HIS A 57 4.43 0.48 -1.16
C HIS A 57 4.66 1.99 -1.07
N GLY A 58 4.16 2.76 -2.04
CA GLY A 58 4.29 4.22 -2.06
C GLY A 58 5.73 4.70 -2.24
N ARG A 59 6.61 3.89 -2.85
CA ARG A 59 8.05 4.19 -2.89
C ARG A 59 8.37 5.24 -3.96
N PRO A 60 9.05 6.35 -3.60
CA PRO A 60 9.42 7.38 -4.58
C PRO A 60 10.59 6.94 -5.48
N ILE A 61 11.47 6.07 -4.95
CA ILE A 61 12.68 5.60 -5.63
C ILE A 61 12.65 4.08 -5.78
N ARG A 62 13.32 3.59 -6.83
CA ARG A 62 13.45 2.16 -7.11
C ARG A 62 14.53 1.56 -6.21
N SER A 63 14.35 0.31 -5.78
CA SER A 63 15.36 -0.41 -4.99
C SER A 63 16.69 -0.59 -5.74
N SER A 64 16.66 -0.63 -7.07
CA SER A 64 17.87 -0.65 -7.90
C SER A 64 18.75 0.59 -7.71
N SER A 65 18.17 1.74 -7.33
CA SER A 65 18.93 2.99 -7.10
C SER A 65 19.86 2.93 -5.88
N VAL A 66 19.65 1.97 -4.97
CA VAL A 66 20.57 1.70 -3.85
C VAL A 66 21.33 0.38 -4.01
N GLY A 67 21.42 -0.12 -5.24
CA GLY A 67 22.15 -1.35 -5.55
C GLY A 67 21.42 -2.62 -5.10
N ALA A 68 20.12 -2.56 -4.80
CA ALA A 68 19.33 -3.72 -4.36
C ALA A 68 18.69 -4.51 -5.52
N GLY A 69 19.17 -4.35 -6.76
CA GLY A 69 18.67 -5.13 -7.89
C GLY A 69 19.05 -6.61 -7.80
N GLY A 70 18.13 -7.51 -8.13
CA GLY A 70 18.39 -8.95 -8.28
C GLY A 70 18.75 -9.70 -7.00
N LYS A 71 18.45 -9.14 -5.82
CA LYS A 71 18.77 -9.77 -4.52
C LYS A 71 17.61 -10.64 -4.04
N PRO A 72 17.89 -11.78 -3.38
CA PRO A 72 16.87 -12.53 -2.63
C PRO A 72 16.20 -11.64 -1.57
N LEU A 73 14.92 -11.88 -1.30
CA LEU A 73 14.09 -11.05 -0.42
C LEU A 73 14.76 -10.77 0.94
N GLU A 74 15.25 -11.81 1.62
CA GLU A 74 15.81 -11.71 2.97
C GLU A 74 17.03 -10.77 3.03
N ALA A 75 17.87 -10.81 2.00
CA ALA A 75 19.01 -9.89 1.87
C ALA A 75 18.57 -8.51 1.35
N TRP A 76 17.58 -8.48 0.46
CA TRP A 76 17.04 -7.25 -0.14
C TRP A 76 16.42 -6.32 0.90
N LEU A 77 15.69 -6.85 1.89
CA LEU A 77 15.02 -6.06 2.93
C LEU A 77 15.99 -5.12 3.66
N GLN A 78 17.22 -5.57 3.89
CA GLN A 78 18.24 -4.78 4.60
C GLN A 78 18.69 -3.56 3.78
N TYR A 79 18.64 -3.62 2.45
CA TYR A 79 18.96 -2.49 1.59
C TYR A 79 17.92 -1.37 1.66
N LEU A 80 16.69 -1.65 2.12
CA LEU A 80 15.67 -0.62 2.26
C LEU A 80 16.04 0.47 3.29
N ALA A 81 16.93 0.15 4.23
CA ALA A 81 17.50 1.12 5.17
C ALA A 81 18.36 2.20 4.48
N LEU A 82 18.80 1.96 3.24
CA LEU A 82 19.60 2.91 2.45
C LEU A 82 18.74 3.96 1.74
N PHE A 83 17.42 3.81 1.74
CA PHE A 83 16.56 4.83 1.17
C PHE A 83 16.63 6.10 2.04
N PRO A 84 16.81 7.29 1.44
CA PRO A 84 16.67 8.54 2.17
C PRO A 84 15.20 8.80 2.50
N ALA A 85 14.94 9.48 3.61
CA ALA A 85 13.62 10.04 3.87
C ALA A 85 13.34 11.14 2.84
N VAL A 86 12.12 11.17 2.30
CA VAL A 86 11.66 12.17 1.32
C VAL A 86 10.38 12.79 1.87
N ASP A 87 10.12 14.06 1.56
CA ASP A 87 8.85 14.70 1.93
C ASP A 87 7.65 13.77 1.62
N PRO A 88 6.74 13.50 2.58
CA PRO A 88 5.68 12.51 2.42
C PRO A 88 4.72 12.80 1.27
N TYR A 89 4.37 14.08 1.07
CA TYR A 89 3.52 14.50 -0.04
C TYR A 89 4.23 14.22 -1.37
N LEU A 90 5.49 14.65 -1.53
CA LEU A 90 6.25 14.42 -2.76
C LEU A 90 6.47 12.94 -3.03
N ALA A 91 6.73 12.15 -1.99
CA ALA A 91 6.94 10.71 -2.14
C ALA A 91 5.68 10.00 -2.65
N ALA A 92 4.53 10.30 -2.04
CA ALA A 92 3.24 9.77 -2.42
C ALA A 92 2.81 10.27 -3.79
N ALA A 93 2.90 11.57 -4.07
CA ALA A 93 2.50 12.18 -5.35
C ALA A 93 3.27 11.53 -6.51
N LEU A 94 4.57 11.32 -6.37
CA LEU A 94 5.38 10.69 -7.41
C LEU A 94 4.98 9.22 -7.66
N SER A 95 4.78 8.43 -6.60
CA SER A 95 4.39 7.02 -6.70
C SER A 95 2.97 6.87 -7.28
N LEU A 96 2.02 7.64 -6.77
CA LEU A 96 0.62 7.61 -7.19
C LEU A 96 0.44 8.15 -8.61
N ALA A 97 1.12 9.24 -8.99
CA ALA A 97 1.05 9.75 -10.35
C ALA A 97 1.58 8.75 -11.38
N ARG A 98 2.63 7.97 -11.05
CA ARG A 98 3.11 6.88 -11.90
C ARG A 98 2.07 5.78 -12.08
N SER A 99 1.36 5.42 -11.00
CA SER A 99 0.24 4.47 -11.08
C SER A 99 -0.90 5.00 -11.96
N ALA A 100 -1.27 6.26 -11.78
CA ALA A 100 -2.32 6.92 -12.57
C ALA A 100 -1.97 7.02 -14.06
N LEU A 101 -0.73 7.38 -14.39
CA LEU A 101 -0.23 7.40 -15.78
C LEU A 101 -0.17 5.99 -16.39
N GLY A 102 -0.02 4.95 -15.56
CA GLY A 102 -0.16 3.55 -15.96
C GLY A 102 -1.62 3.10 -16.13
N GLY A 103 -2.60 3.98 -15.89
CA GLY A 103 -4.04 3.73 -16.03
C GLY A 103 -4.75 3.30 -14.76
N ALA A 104 -4.05 3.11 -13.64
CA ALA A 104 -4.68 2.67 -12.39
C ALA A 104 -5.50 3.80 -11.75
N GLY A 105 -6.79 3.54 -11.48
CA GLY A 105 -7.67 4.49 -10.79
C GLY A 105 -7.71 4.32 -9.27
N VAL A 106 -7.22 3.18 -8.78
CA VAL A 106 -7.18 2.81 -7.36
C VAL A 106 -5.83 2.17 -7.05
N VAL A 107 -5.24 2.52 -5.91
CA VAL A 107 -3.95 1.96 -5.44
C VAL A 107 -4.10 1.47 -4.00
N MET A 108 -3.79 0.21 -3.74
CA MET A 108 -3.65 -0.32 -2.38
C MET A 108 -2.21 -0.13 -1.89
N MET A 109 -1.97 0.89 -1.08
CA MET A 109 -0.67 1.23 -0.53
C MET A 109 -0.43 0.53 0.81
N HIS A 110 0.45 -0.47 0.85
CA HIS A 110 1.02 -1.04 2.07
C HIS A 110 2.22 -0.21 2.53
N TYR A 111 1.98 0.73 3.45
CA TYR A 111 2.91 1.79 3.81
C TYR A 111 4.00 1.33 4.80
N THR A 112 4.84 0.42 4.31
CA THR A 112 5.93 -0.25 5.05
C THR A 112 7.10 0.66 5.46
N ARG A 113 7.11 1.93 5.04
CA ARG A 113 8.19 2.87 5.34
C ARG A 113 7.65 4.29 5.47
N ALA A 114 7.43 4.71 6.72
CA ALA A 114 7.27 6.11 7.05
C ALA A 114 8.56 6.90 6.72
N GLN A 115 8.40 8.15 6.31
CA GLN A 115 9.49 9.09 6.07
C GLN A 115 10.03 9.64 7.38
N GLY A 116 9.17 9.77 8.40
CA GLY A 116 9.58 10.05 9.77
C GLY A 116 9.95 11.51 10.04
N PHE A 117 9.49 12.44 9.19
CA PHE A 117 9.62 13.88 9.45
C PHE A 117 8.62 14.38 10.51
N THR A 118 7.51 13.66 10.66
CA THR A 118 6.46 13.91 11.66
C THR A 118 5.94 12.57 12.20
N ASP A 119 5.04 12.60 13.18
CA ASP A 119 4.26 11.44 13.59
C ASP A 119 3.37 10.92 12.45
N LEU A 120 3.10 9.60 12.48
CA LEU A 120 2.45 8.92 11.37
C LEU A 120 1.08 9.53 10.98
N PRO A 121 0.18 9.91 11.90
CA PRO A 121 -1.08 10.54 11.50
C PRO A 121 -0.91 11.85 10.73
N ARG A 122 0.08 12.69 11.10
CA ARG A 122 0.40 13.93 10.35
C ARG A 122 0.98 13.62 8.98
N GLU A 123 1.89 12.64 8.92
CA GLU A 123 2.51 12.20 7.68
C GLU A 123 1.48 11.65 6.69
N VAL A 124 0.56 10.79 7.15
CA VAL A 124 -0.46 10.17 6.28
C VAL A 124 -1.49 11.19 5.78
N ARG A 125 -1.72 12.30 6.49
CA ARG A 125 -2.52 13.41 5.92
C ARG A 125 -1.93 13.99 4.66
N GLU A 126 -0.61 14.13 4.60
CA GLU A 126 0.08 14.59 3.39
C GLU A 126 0.04 13.53 2.28
N VAL A 127 0.09 12.24 2.62
CA VAL A 127 -0.13 11.13 1.66
C VAL A 127 -1.55 11.16 1.09
N ALA A 128 -2.56 11.35 1.93
CA ALA A 128 -3.96 11.44 1.52
C ALA A 128 -4.24 12.70 0.68
N ARG A 129 -3.59 13.82 1.03
CA ARG A 129 -3.59 15.03 0.20
C ARG A 129 -2.98 14.75 -1.18
N ALA A 130 -1.82 14.09 -1.25
CA ALA A 130 -1.21 13.73 -2.52
C ALA A 130 -2.10 12.81 -3.38
N ALA A 131 -2.77 11.83 -2.77
CA ALA A 131 -3.72 10.95 -3.46
C ALA A 131 -4.87 11.74 -4.12
N ARG A 132 -5.43 12.71 -3.38
CA ARG A 132 -6.49 13.61 -3.85
C ARG A 132 -6.01 14.50 -5.00
N ASP A 133 -4.83 15.10 -4.85
CA ASP A 133 -4.26 16.02 -5.84
C ASP A 133 -3.89 15.28 -7.14
N VAL A 134 -3.46 14.02 -7.05
CA VAL A 134 -3.26 13.13 -8.21
C VAL A 134 -4.58 12.64 -8.82
N GLY A 135 -5.65 12.54 -8.02
CA GLY A 135 -6.97 12.08 -8.46
C GLY A 135 -7.13 10.56 -8.46
N VAL A 136 -6.43 9.84 -7.59
CA VAL A 136 -6.58 8.39 -7.40
C VAL A 136 -7.21 8.06 -6.05
N ARG A 137 -7.95 6.95 -6.00
CA ARG A 137 -8.41 6.40 -4.73
C ARG A 137 -7.35 5.52 -4.12
N VAL A 138 -7.25 5.51 -2.79
CA VAL A 138 -6.22 4.74 -2.10
C VAL A 138 -6.84 3.88 -1.01
N GLY A 139 -6.53 2.58 -1.01
CA GLY A 139 -6.56 1.79 0.20
C GLY A 139 -5.21 1.95 0.88
N PHE A 140 -5.16 2.33 2.15
CA PHE A 140 -3.92 2.66 2.86
C PHE A 140 -3.74 1.73 4.06
N ALA A 141 -2.85 0.77 3.95
CA ALA A 141 -2.55 -0.17 5.03
C ALA A 141 -1.42 0.38 5.91
N VAL A 142 -1.75 0.60 7.19
CA VAL A 142 -0.81 1.01 8.23
C VAL A 142 0.08 -0.18 8.58
N SER A 143 1.38 -0.07 8.28
CA SER A 143 2.35 -1.15 8.50
C SER A 143 2.49 -1.53 9.97
N MET A 144 2.40 -2.83 10.27
CA MET A 144 2.52 -3.38 11.63
C MET A 144 3.52 -4.54 11.65
N LYS A 145 4.43 -4.52 12.62
CA LYS A 145 5.37 -5.62 12.91
C LYS A 145 5.90 -5.48 14.33
N ASP A 146 5.96 -6.59 15.05
CA ASP A 146 6.42 -6.64 16.44
C ASP A 146 7.45 -7.75 16.73
N ARG A 147 7.77 -8.59 15.74
CA ARG A 147 8.82 -9.62 15.87
C ARG A 147 9.77 -9.65 14.68
N ASN A 148 10.88 -10.37 14.87
CA ASN A 148 11.81 -10.77 13.81
C ASN A 148 12.35 -9.58 12.97
N PRO A 149 12.96 -8.55 13.60
CA PRO A 149 13.34 -7.31 12.91
C PRO A 149 14.50 -7.49 11.90
N LEU A 150 15.32 -8.53 12.04
CA LEU A 150 16.47 -8.80 11.16
C LEU A 150 16.33 -10.09 10.35
N VAL A 151 15.95 -11.18 11.02
CA VAL A 151 15.87 -12.54 10.46
C VAL A 151 14.60 -13.21 10.96
N TYR A 152 14.19 -14.30 10.31
CA TYR A 152 13.05 -15.10 10.77
C TYR A 152 13.45 -15.89 12.02
N GLY A 153 13.21 -15.31 13.20
CA GLY A 153 13.58 -15.84 14.51
C GLY A 153 14.41 -14.84 15.32
N SER A 154 15.06 -15.35 16.38
CA SER A 154 15.92 -14.52 17.23
C SER A 154 17.10 -13.93 16.44
N SER A 155 17.35 -12.63 16.65
CA SER A 155 18.50 -11.92 16.07
C SER A 155 19.82 -12.24 16.80
N GLU A 156 19.77 -12.81 18.01
CA GLU A 156 20.95 -13.00 18.87
C GLU A 156 22.06 -13.83 18.21
N PRO A 157 21.78 -14.99 17.59
CA PRO A 157 22.84 -15.81 16.97
C PRO A 157 23.54 -15.08 15.83
N LEU A 158 22.79 -14.30 15.03
CA LEU A 158 23.36 -13.47 13.97
C LEU A 158 24.28 -12.39 14.57
N LEU A 159 23.79 -11.65 15.57
CA LEU A 159 24.53 -10.55 16.17
C LEU A 159 25.79 -11.03 16.89
N ALA A 160 25.76 -12.21 17.51
CA ALA A 160 26.91 -12.81 18.18
C ALA A 160 28.13 -12.99 17.26
N GLY A 161 27.90 -13.24 15.96
CA GLY A 161 28.94 -13.40 14.95
C GLY A 161 29.51 -12.09 14.36
N ILE A 162 28.99 -10.92 14.74
CA ILE A 162 29.36 -9.64 14.12
C ILE A 162 30.29 -8.86 15.05
N ALA A 163 31.47 -8.45 14.59
CA ALA A 163 32.39 -7.66 15.40
C ALA A 163 31.92 -6.19 15.58
N GLU A 164 32.39 -5.52 16.64
CA GLU A 164 32.23 -4.07 16.78
C GLU A 164 33.13 -3.30 15.80
N PRO A 165 32.75 -2.09 15.35
CA PRO A 165 31.55 -1.32 15.71
C PRO A 165 30.29 -1.69 14.90
N ALA A 166 30.35 -2.72 14.04
CA ALA A 166 29.26 -3.05 13.12
C ALA A 166 28.03 -3.60 13.85
N ARG A 167 28.23 -4.42 14.89
CA ARG A 167 27.16 -4.95 15.74
C ARG A 167 26.35 -3.83 16.40
N GLY A 168 27.02 -2.85 17.03
CA GLY A 168 26.35 -1.70 17.63
C GLY A 168 25.51 -0.90 16.63
N ARG A 169 26.01 -0.70 15.41
CA ARG A 169 25.25 -0.02 14.33
C ARG A 169 24.00 -0.78 13.92
N LEU A 170 24.07 -2.12 13.80
CA LEU A 170 22.90 -2.94 13.45
C LEU A 170 21.84 -2.90 14.55
N VAL A 171 22.25 -3.00 15.82
CA VAL A 171 21.34 -2.90 16.97
C VAL A 171 20.62 -1.55 16.95
N GLN A 172 21.37 -0.45 16.83
CA GLN A 172 20.79 0.89 16.80
C GLN A 172 19.82 1.10 15.62
N GLN A 173 20.14 0.54 14.45
CA GLN A 173 19.35 0.75 13.25
C GLN A 173 18.07 -0.10 13.22
N PHE A 174 18.14 -1.37 13.62
CA PHE A 174 17.09 -2.35 13.34
C PHE A 174 16.37 -2.90 14.57
N LEU A 175 16.98 -2.89 15.76
CA LEU A 175 16.40 -3.48 16.97
C LEU A 175 15.69 -2.43 17.84
N ARG A 176 14.93 -1.54 17.21
CA ARG A 176 14.08 -0.59 17.95
C ARG A 176 12.93 -1.36 18.63
N PRO A 177 12.55 -1.00 19.86
CA PRO A 177 11.37 -1.58 20.51
C PRO A 177 10.15 -1.46 19.61
N ALA A 178 9.43 -2.58 19.45
CA ALA A 178 8.17 -2.58 18.73
C ALA A 178 7.06 -1.95 19.59
N LEU A 179 5.99 -1.51 18.92
CA LEU A 179 4.76 -1.17 19.62
C LEU A 179 4.08 -2.47 20.10
N GLU A 180 3.42 -2.39 21.24
CA GLU A 180 2.51 -3.44 21.69
C GLU A 180 1.32 -3.57 20.73
N PRO A 181 0.70 -4.75 20.57
CA PRO A 181 -0.45 -4.98 19.69
C PRO A 181 -1.54 -3.91 19.79
N LYS A 182 -1.96 -3.55 21.01
CA LYS A 182 -3.00 -2.53 21.23
C LYS A 182 -2.58 -1.14 20.76
N ALA A 183 -1.29 -0.81 20.86
CA ALA A 183 -0.77 0.46 20.38
C ALA A 183 -0.73 0.52 18.84
N PHE A 184 -0.52 -0.60 18.15
CA PHE A 184 -0.68 -0.66 16.70
C PHE A 184 -2.13 -0.41 16.26
N ILE A 185 -3.11 -0.99 16.98
CA ILE A 185 -4.53 -0.74 16.68
C ILE A 185 -4.87 0.73 16.90
N ALA A 186 -4.48 1.31 18.04
CA ALA A 186 -4.70 2.73 18.33
C ALA A 186 -4.05 3.64 17.28
N LEU A 187 -2.80 3.36 16.87
CA LEU A 187 -2.12 4.12 15.82
C LEU A 187 -2.85 4.06 14.48
N ALA A 188 -3.40 2.90 14.10
CA ALA A 188 -4.19 2.79 12.88
C ALA A 188 -5.52 3.55 12.96
N ASP A 189 -6.15 3.58 14.14
CA ASP A 189 -7.34 4.39 14.39
C ASP A 189 -7.00 5.90 14.33
N ASP A 190 -5.91 6.35 14.94
CA ASP A 190 -5.43 7.73 14.86
C ASP A 190 -5.13 8.17 13.40
N VAL A 191 -4.56 7.27 12.60
CA VAL A 191 -4.32 7.51 11.17
C VAL A 191 -5.64 7.60 10.40
N ALA A 192 -6.62 6.75 10.71
CA ALA A 192 -7.94 6.78 10.10
C ALA A 192 -8.68 8.09 10.43
N ASP A 193 -8.63 8.54 11.68
CA ASP A 193 -9.23 9.81 12.11
C ASP A 193 -8.56 11.01 11.44
N ALA A 194 -7.24 10.94 11.24
CA ALA A 194 -6.48 12.01 10.62
C ALA A 194 -6.71 12.13 9.10
N ALA A 195 -6.80 11.01 8.38
CA ALA A 195 -6.67 10.98 6.93
C ALA A 195 -7.75 10.17 6.19
N GLY A 196 -8.55 9.39 6.90
CA GLY A 196 -9.58 8.53 6.33
C GLY A 196 -10.70 9.30 5.64
N GLY A 197 -11.22 8.77 4.55
CA GLY A 197 -12.33 9.36 3.80
C GLY A 197 -12.80 8.51 2.63
N PRO A 198 -13.80 8.97 1.86
CA PRO A 198 -14.41 8.20 0.77
C PRO A 198 -13.43 7.70 -0.31
N ASP A 199 -12.37 8.46 -0.57
CA ASP A 199 -11.34 8.13 -1.57
C ASP A 199 -9.99 7.71 -0.93
N PHE A 200 -9.93 7.62 0.41
CA PHE A 200 -8.73 7.20 1.16
C PHE A 200 -9.14 6.28 2.32
N ASP A 201 -9.17 4.97 2.06
CA ASP A 201 -9.63 3.92 2.98
C ASP A 201 -8.47 3.39 3.82
N VAL A 202 -8.40 3.78 5.10
CA VAL A 202 -7.34 3.33 6.02
C VAL A 202 -7.63 1.92 6.54
N GLN A 203 -6.64 1.04 6.45
CA GLN A 203 -6.71 -0.39 6.74
C GLN A 203 -5.62 -0.83 7.72
N TYR A 204 -5.83 -1.99 8.36
CA TYR A 204 -4.79 -2.63 9.14
C TYR A 204 -3.80 -3.33 8.21
N GLY A 205 -2.50 -3.06 8.38
CA GLY A 205 -1.44 -3.57 7.52
C GLY A 205 -0.40 -4.43 8.23
N PRO A 206 -0.73 -5.60 8.79
CA PRO A 206 0.31 -6.55 9.22
C PRO A 206 1.31 -6.79 8.08
N ASN A 207 2.61 -6.77 8.39
CA ASN A 207 3.61 -6.95 7.35
C ASN A 207 3.66 -8.38 6.85
N GLY A 208 3.31 -9.36 7.68
CA GLY A 208 3.35 -10.79 7.35
C GLY A 208 3.48 -11.63 8.61
N PRO A 209 3.09 -12.92 8.57
CA PRO A 209 3.08 -13.79 9.74
C PRO A 209 4.46 -13.88 10.41
N GLN A 210 5.54 -13.90 9.63
CA GLN A 210 6.91 -13.91 10.13
C GLN A 210 7.34 -12.64 10.87
N TRP A 211 6.61 -11.53 10.74
CA TRP A 211 6.93 -10.25 11.39
C TRP A 211 5.90 -9.81 12.43
N CYS A 212 4.78 -10.52 12.53
CA CYS A 212 3.69 -10.22 13.45
C CYS A 212 3.48 -11.40 14.39
N SER A 213 3.50 -11.17 15.70
CA SER A 213 3.14 -12.16 16.71
C SER A 213 1.69 -12.57 16.58
N ASP A 214 1.35 -13.74 17.13
CA ASP A 214 -0.02 -14.23 17.14
C ASP A 214 -0.94 -13.25 17.89
N ALA A 215 -0.47 -12.67 19.00
CA ALA A 215 -1.19 -11.63 19.75
C ALA A 215 -1.47 -10.37 18.91
N LEU A 216 -0.53 -9.96 18.04
CA LEU A 216 -0.76 -8.85 17.11
C LEU A 216 -1.80 -9.22 16.03
N LEU A 217 -1.71 -10.43 15.47
CA LEU A 217 -2.67 -10.88 14.45
C LEU A 217 -4.08 -11.06 15.03
N GLU A 218 -4.22 -11.59 16.25
CA GLU A 218 -5.48 -11.68 16.99
C GLU A 218 -6.07 -10.29 17.26
N ALA A 219 -5.25 -9.35 17.76
CA ALA A 219 -5.70 -7.98 17.99
C ALA A 219 -6.20 -7.30 16.70
N VAL A 220 -5.54 -7.54 15.57
CA VAL A 220 -5.98 -7.04 14.25
C VAL A 220 -7.28 -7.71 13.81
N ALA A 221 -7.43 -9.02 14.00
CA ALA A 221 -8.65 -9.74 13.65
C ALA A 221 -9.86 -9.25 14.48
N GLU A 222 -9.69 -9.10 15.79
CA GLU A 222 -10.71 -8.56 16.69
C GLU A 222 -11.09 -7.12 16.34
N ALA A 223 -10.10 -6.27 16.05
CA ALA A 223 -10.33 -4.88 15.68
C ALA A 223 -11.03 -4.76 14.31
N SER A 224 -10.63 -5.57 13.34
CA SER A 224 -11.29 -5.69 12.03
C SER A 224 -12.74 -6.12 12.17
N ALA A 225 -13.02 -7.17 12.95
CA ALA A 225 -14.38 -7.65 13.19
C ALA A 225 -15.26 -6.59 13.89
N ARG A 226 -14.69 -5.82 14.82
CA ARG A 226 -15.41 -4.76 15.56
C ARG A 226 -15.72 -3.54 14.70
N THR A 227 -14.79 -3.12 13.84
CA THR A 227 -14.86 -1.84 13.12
C THR A 227 -15.30 -1.97 11.66
N GLY A 228 -15.22 -3.18 11.09
CA GLY A 228 -15.38 -3.43 9.66
C GLY A 228 -14.16 -3.00 8.82
N ARG A 229 -13.09 -2.50 9.45
CA ARG A 229 -11.87 -2.06 8.75
C ARG A 229 -11.13 -3.24 8.15
N ARG A 230 -10.75 -3.12 6.88
CA ARG A 230 -10.09 -4.19 6.14
C ARG A 230 -8.66 -4.45 6.63
N VAL A 231 -8.15 -5.62 6.27
CA VAL A 231 -6.79 -6.07 6.56
C VAL A 231 -6.08 -6.38 5.24
N HIS A 232 -4.84 -5.91 5.11
CA HIS A 232 -3.97 -6.20 3.96
C HIS A 232 -2.59 -6.65 4.44
N MET A 233 -2.13 -7.82 4.02
CA MET A 233 -0.93 -8.46 4.57
C MET A 233 -0.18 -9.25 3.48
N HIS A 234 1.15 -9.29 3.54
CA HIS A 234 1.94 -10.19 2.69
C HIS A 234 1.85 -11.63 3.20
N LEU A 235 1.91 -12.60 2.28
CA LEU A 235 1.84 -14.01 2.64
C LEU A 235 2.76 -14.85 1.73
N LEU A 236 3.73 -15.52 2.33
CA LEU A 236 4.58 -16.55 1.70
C LEU A 236 5.28 -16.09 0.40
N GLU A 237 5.95 -14.94 0.46
CA GLU A 237 6.69 -14.33 -0.66
C GLU A 237 7.95 -15.10 -1.05
N SER A 238 8.51 -15.90 -0.13
CA SER A 238 9.71 -16.69 -0.36
C SER A 238 9.57 -18.11 0.18
N ARG A 239 10.35 -19.04 -0.40
CA ARG A 239 10.47 -20.41 0.12
C ARG A 239 10.92 -20.46 1.59
N TYR A 240 11.67 -19.45 2.04
CA TYR A 240 12.16 -19.38 3.41
C TYR A 240 11.06 -18.93 4.38
N GLN A 241 10.17 -18.03 3.95
CA GLN A 241 8.95 -17.72 4.71
C GLN A 241 8.06 -18.96 4.86
N ARG A 242 7.91 -19.76 3.80
CA ARG A 242 7.20 -21.03 3.88
C ARG A 242 7.86 -22.03 4.83
N ALA A 243 9.16 -22.24 4.72
CA ALA A 243 9.90 -23.15 5.59
C ALA A 243 9.90 -22.71 7.07
N TRP A 244 9.83 -21.40 7.33
CA TRP A 244 9.66 -20.86 8.67
C TRP A 244 8.24 -21.09 9.20
N ALA A 245 7.21 -20.91 8.36
CA ALA A 245 5.81 -21.08 8.75
C ALA A 245 5.39 -22.55 8.97
N ASP A 246 6.11 -23.50 8.38
CA ASP A 246 5.85 -24.95 8.54
C ASP A 246 6.45 -25.53 9.85
N GLN A 247 7.18 -24.72 10.62
CA GLN A 247 7.78 -25.09 11.91
C GLN A 247 6.87 -24.68 13.07
#